data_AF-A0A379TRI2-F1
#
_entry.id   AF-A0A379TRI2-F1
#
_cell.length_a   1.000
_cell.length_b   1.000
_cell.length_c   1.000
_cell.angle_alpha   90.00
_cell.angle_beta   90.00
_cell.angle_gamma   90.00
#
_symmetry.space_group_name_H-M   'P 1'
#
loop_
_entity.id
_entity.type
_entity.pdbx_description
1 polymer ?
#
loop_
_entity_poly.entity_id
_entity_poly.type
_entity_poly.pdbx_seq_one_letter_code
_entity_poly.pdbx_strand_id
1 'polypeptide(L)'
;MKPKSETLFHFTKSSDVLEVILEDGFWPRFCLEDVSWLGFTEYDYVSYPMVCFCDIPLSRISEHVDFYGSFGLGMSKDWAEKNGLNPVFYVSRSSATSKTLRKLNNPIIKLSDEDDVKKAQNTIRYIYAFTKPTKGEMVVDNQPVGKNFYQESEWRYVPTDIKITHLTRVNHENVIKLQKANEATKKSSLLKFTPNDIKYIFVKQDSDIPRIVNFIQSKMDKYPASDIKILLSRIVSLESLSADI
;
A
#
# COMPACT_ATOMS: atom_id res chain seq x y z
N MET A 1 -20.83 17.00 0.01
CA MET A 1 -19.87 16.12 -0.68
C MET A 1 -19.66 14.87 0.17
N LYS A 2 -19.64 13.66 -0.39
CA LYS A 2 -19.32 12.45 0.40
C LYS A 2 -17.87 12.56 0.90
N PRO A 3 -17.57 12.24 2.16
CA PRO A 3 -16.24 12.41 2.73
C PRO A 3 -15.20 11.37 2.26
N LYS A 4 -15.65 10.33 1.54
CA LYS A 4 -14.84 9.19 1.08
C LYS A 4 -15.12 8.88 -0.39
N SER A 5 -14.15 8.28 -1.05
CA SER A 5 -14.22 7.87 -2.44
C SER A 5 -14.87 6.48 -2.54
N GLU A 6 -15.45 6.15 -3.69
CA GLU A 6 -15.84 4.76 -4.02
C GLU A 6 -14.65 4.00 -4.68
N THR A 7 -13.50 4.66 -4.77
CA THR A 7 -12.27 4.20 -5.43
C THR A 7 -11.08 4.34 -4.47
N LEU A 8 -10.20 3.35 -4.47
CA LEU A 8 -8.92 3.39 -3.75
C LEU A 8 -7.78 3.73 -4.72
N PHE A 9 -6.93 4.69 -4.36
CA PHE A 9 -5.88 5.18 -5.24
C PHE A 9 -4.49 4.71 -4.83
N HIS A 10 -3.69 4.29 -5.81
CA HIS A 10 -2.26 3.97 -5.64
C HIS A 10 -1.44 4.79 -6.62
N PHE A 11 -0.53 5.61 -6.09
CA PHE A 11 0.34 6.49 -6.87
C PHE A 11 1.80 6.03 -6.86
N THR A 12 2.51 6.36 -7.93
CA THR A 12 3.93 6.12 -8.15
C THR A 12 4.56 7.30 -8.88
N LYS A 13 5.88 7.46 -8.72
CA LYS A 13 6.65 8.57 -9.31
C LYS A 13 7.04 8.35 -10.78
N SER A 14 6.88 7.13 -11.32
CA SER A 14 7.32 6.80 -12.67
C SER A 14 6.25 6.04 -13.45
N SER A 15 6.10 6.40 -14.73
CA SER A 15 5.30 5.67 -15.71
C SER A 15 5.77 4.23 -15.88
N ASP A 16 7.07 3.94 -15.76
CA ASP A 16 7.61 2.58 -15.89
C ASP A 16 7.04 1.67 -14.79
N VAL A 17 6.87 2.22 -13.59
CA VAL A 17 6.28 1.47 -12.47
C VAL A 17 4.78 1.26 -12.70
N LEU A 18 4.08 2.25 -13.26
CA LEU A 18 2.67 2.10 -13.63
C LEU A 18 2.48 0.99 -14.68
N GLU A 19 3.34 0.95 -15.69
CA GLU A 19 3.38 -0.10 -16.72
C GLU A 19 3.60 -1.48 -16.12
N VAL A 20 4.59 -1.62 -15.22
CA VAL A 20 4.82 -2.88 -14.49
C VAL A 20 3.58 -3.29 -13.67
N ILE A 21 2.90 -2.35 -13.01
CA ILE A 21 1.69 -2.67 -12.25
C ILE A 21 0.56 -3.13 -13.19
N LEU A 22 0.39 -2.48 -14.36
CA LEU A 22 -0.61 -2.87 -15.36
C LEU A 22 -0.37 -4.29 -15.93
N GLU A 23 0.89 -4.69 -16.10
CA GLU A 23 1.27 -6.00 -16.64
C GLU A 23 1.25 -7.11 -15.56
N ASP A 24 1.88 -6.85 -14.42
CA ASP A 24 2.15 -7.84 -13.38
C ASP A 24 1.20 -7.76 -12.18
N GLY A 25 0.42 -6.69 -12.02
CA GLY A 25 -0.32 -6.41 -10.79
C GLY A 25 0.53 -5.70 -9.72
N PHE A 26 -0.07 -5.44 -8.56
CA PHE A 26 0.63 -4.71 -7.49
C PHE A 26 1.59 -5.64 -6.73
N TRP A 27 2.82 -5.17 -6.53
CA TRP A 27 3.85 -5.91 -5.81
C TRP A 27 3.93 -5.51 -4.34
N PRO A 28 3.66 -6.42 -3.38
CA PRO A 28 3.83 -6.15 -1.96
C PRO A 28 5.31 -6.09 -1.62
N ARG A 29 5.86 -4.88 -1.55
CA ARG A 29 7.24 -4.65 -1.14
C ARG A 29 7.29 -4.50 0.37
N PHE A 30 8.42 -4.88 0.95
CA PHE A 30 8.72 -4.64 2.35
C PHE A 30 8.87 -3.13 2.58
N CYS A 31 7.89 -2.54 3.26
CA CYS A 31 7.83 -1.14 3.63
C CYS A 31 8.13 -1.02 5.12
N LEU A 32 8.99 -0.08 5.52
CA LEU A 32 9.40 0.11 6.90
C LEU A 32 8.38 1.00 7.64
N GLU A 33 7.85 0.52 8.77
CA GLU A 33 6.85 1.22 9.58
C GLU A 33 7.39 1.50 10.98
N ASP A 34 7.13 2.71 11.50
CA ASP A 34 7.41 3.07 12.90
C ASP A 34 6.46 2.30 13.83
N VAL A 35 7.06 1.46 14.67
CA VAL A 35 6.37 0.66 15.69
C VAL A 35 6.81 1.05 17.10
N SER A 36 7.62 2.10 17.28
CA SER A 36 8.11 2.55 18.58
C SER A 36 6.98 2.88 19.57
N TRP A 37 5.83 3.32 19.05
CA TRP A 37 4.61 3.58 19.83
C TRP A 37 3.99 2.33 20.46
N LEU A 38 4.38 1.13 20.02
CA LEU A 38 4.05 -0.14 20.67
C LEU A 38 4.91 -0.38 21.94
N GLY A 39 5.90 0.45 22.23
CA GLY A 39 6.65 0.44 23.49
C GLY A 39 7.65 -0.70 23.63
N PHE A 40 8.06 -1.33 22.52
CA PHE A 40 9.15 -2.31 22.51
C PHE A 40 10.49 -1.57 22.41
N THR A 41 11.31 -1.65 23.46
CA THR A 41 12.58 -0.92 23.55
C THR A 41 13.60 -1.33 22.49
N GLU A 42 13.52 -2.57 22.00
CA GLU A 42 14.45 -3.12 21.00
C GLU A 42 13.99 -2.89 19.55
N TYR A 43 12.75 -2.44 19.34
CA TYR A 43 12.15 -2.31 18.02
C TYR A 43 11.49 -0.95 17.84
N ASP A 44 12.18 -0.06 17.14
CA ASP A 44 11.68 1.23 16.68
C ASP A 44 10.95 1.11 15.34
N TYR A 45 11.46 0.26 14.44
CA TYR A 45 10.86 0.00 13.12
C TYR A 45 10.78 -1.49 12.79
N VAL A 46 9.67 -1.85 12.13
CA VAL A 46 9.46 -3.18 11.54
C VAL A 46 8.96 -3.00 10.12
N SER A 47 9.45 -3.84 9.21
CA SER A 47 9.04 -3.82 7.83
C SER A 47 8.07 -4.95 7.50
N TYR A 48 6.99 -4.62 6.80
CA TYR A 48 5.95 -5.56 6.36
C TYR A 48 5.83 -5.54 4.84
N PRO A 49 5.59 -6.70 4.20
CA PRO A 49 5.30 -6.73 2.77
C PRO A 49 3.88 -6.24 2.53
N MET A 50 3.70 -5.11 1.85
CA MET A 50 2.38 -4.54 1.66
C MET A 50 2.24 -3.73 0.38
N VAL A 51 1.00 -3.54 -0.04
CA VAL A 51 0.62 -2.53 -1.03
C VAL A 51 -0.36 -1.57 -0.36
N CYS A 52 -0.07 -0.28 -0.42
CA CYS A 52 -0.91 0.75 0.21
C CYS A 52 -1.72 1.51 -0.85
N PHE A 53 -2.94 1.87 -0.48
CA PHE A 53 -3.86 2.69 -1.26
C PHE A 53 -4.43 3.79 -0.36
N CYS A 54 -4.92 4.88 -0.94
CA CYS A 54 -5.62 5.94 -0.21
C CYS A 54 -7.09 6.02 -0.63
N ASP A 55 -7.98 6.14 0.37
CA ASP A 55 -9.41 6.41 0.21
C ASP A 55 -9.70 7.90 0.46
N ILE A 56 -9.22 8.72 -0.46
CA ILE A 56 -9.40 10.17 -0.44
C ILE A 56 -10.23 10.63 -1.65
N PRO A 57 -11.13 11.62 -1.50
CA PRO A 57 -11.84 12.19 -2.64
C PRO A 57 -10.87 12.75 -3.69
N LEU A 58 -11.26 12.70 -4.97
CA LEU A 58 -10.46 13.28 -6.07
C LEU A 58 -10.14 14.76 -5.84
N SER A 59 -11.02 15.51 -5.17
CA SER A 59 -10.78 16.91 -4.83
C SER A 59 -9.60 17.14 -3.89
N ARG A 60 -9.06 16.09 -3.26
CA ARG A 60 -7.89 16.13 -2.37
C ARG A 60 -6.69 15.35 -2.93
N ILE A 61 -6.73 15.00 -4.23
CA ILE A 61 -5.71 14.18 -4.86
C ILE A 61 -4.36 14.90 -4.97
N SER A 62 -4.37 16.23 -5.09
CA SER A 62 -3.16 17.07 -5.23
C SER A 62 -2.18 16.87 -4.05
N GLU A 63 -2.69 16.86 -2.81
CA GLU A 63 -1.90 16.58 -1.59
C GLU A 63 -1.12 15.25 -1.68
N HIS A 64 -1.68 14.26 -2.36
CA HIS A 64 -1.07 12.94 -2.54
C HIS A 64 -0.12 12.89 -3.74
N VAL A 65 -0.46 13.58 -4.83
CA VAL A 65 0.39 13.60 -6.04
C VAL A 65 1.75 14.19 -5.74
N ASP A 66 1.81 15.28 -4.96
CA ASP A 66 3.06 15.95 -4.61
C ASP A 66 4.01 15.02 -3.80
N PHE A 67 3.44 14.15 -2.98
CA PHE A 67 4.21 13.27 -2.10
C PHE A 67 4.53 11.90 -2.75
N TYR A 68 3.54 11.29 -3.39
CA TYR A 68 3.59 9.89 -3.85
C TYR A 68 3.85 9.74 -5.36
N GLY A 69 3.61 10.79 -6.15
CA GLY A 69 3.90 10.84 -7.58
C GLY A 69 2.67 11.06 -8.46
N SER A 70 2.94 11.35 -9.74
CA SER A 70 1.94 11.79 -10.71
C SER A 70 1.43 10.69 -11.65
N PHE A 71 1.71 9.43 -11.36
CA PHE A 71 1.20 8.27 -12.10
C PHE A 71 0.47 7.35 -11.14
N GLY A 72 -0.64 6.72 -11.53
CA GLY A 72 -1.35 5.87 -10.58
C GLY A 72 -2.56 5.13 -11.13
N LEU A 73 -3.12 4.26 -10.30
CA LEU A 73 -4.36 3.54 -10.57
C LEU A 73 -5.39 3.85 -9.49
N GLY A 74 -6.63 4.06 -9.91
CA GLY A 74 -7.80 4.02 -9.04
C GLY A 74 -8.48 2.68 -9.18
N MET A 75 -8.61 1.93 -8.09
CA MET A 75 -9.22 0.60 -8.05
C MET A 75 -10.58 0.63 -7.38
N SER A 76 -11.50 -0.24 -7.80
CA SER A 76 -12.80 -0.38 -7.15
C SER A 76 -12.68 -0.92 -5.72
N LYS A 77 -13.55 -0.46 -4.81
CA LYS A 77 -13.63 -0.99 -3.44
C LYS A 77 -14.05 -2.46 -3.41
N ASP A 78 -14.98 -2.87 -4.27
CA ASP A 78 -15.38 -4.27 -4.39
C ASP A 78 -14.19 -5.19 -4.70
N TRP A 79 -13.31 -4.78 -5.63
CA TRP A 79 -12.08 -5.52 -5.91
C TRP A 79 -11.16 -5.55 -4.67
N ALA A 80 -11.02 -4.43 -3.99
CA ALA A 80 -10.17 -4.31 -2.81
C ALA A 80 -10.60 -5.29 -1.70
N GLU A 81 -11.89 -5.25 -1.33
CA GLU A 81 -12.45 -6.11 -0.29
C GLU A 81 -12.37 -7.60 -0.66
N LYS A 82 -12.68 -7.95 -1.92
CA LYS A 82 -12.56 -9.33 -2.43
C LYS A 82 -11.13 -9.87 -2.37
N ASN A 83 -10.13 -8.98 -2.45
CA ASN A 83 -8.72 -9.35 -2.37
C ASN A 83 -8.13 -9.17 -0.95
N GLY A 84 -8.96 -8.94 0.06
CA GLY A 84 -8.53 -8.85 1.46
C GLY A 84 -7.80 -7.55 1.80
N LEU A 85 -7.99 -6.49 1.02
CA LEU A 85 -7.56 -5.16 1.43
C LEU A 85 -8.44 -4.68 2.57
N ASN A 86 -7.84 -3.99 3.54
CA ASN A 86 -8.56 -3.46 4.68
C ASN A 86 -8.08 -2.05 5.02
N PRO A 87 -8.96 -1.13 5.46
CA PRO A 87 -8.55 0.16 5.97
C PRO A 87 -7.62 0.00 7.18
N VAL A 88 -6.65 0.89 7.30
CA VAL A 88 -5.77 0.96 8.46
C VAL A 88 -6.57 1.33 9.71
N PHE A 89 -6.34 0.59 10.78
CA PHE A 89 -6.86 0.88 12.10
C PHE A 89 -6.00 1.93 12.78
N TYR A 90 -6.43 3.18 12.64
CA TYR A 90 -5.74 4.30 13.27
C TYR A 90 -5.99 4.36 14.78
N VAL A 91 -4.90 4.52 15.55
CA VAL A 91 -4.97 4.63 17.00
C VAL A 91 -4.33 5.93 17.49
N SER A 92 -4.95 6.61 18.45
CA SER A 92 -4.25 7.68 19.15
C SER A 92 -3.27 7.07 20.15
N ARG A 93 -2.03 7.61 20.22
CA ARG A 93 -0.91 7.01 20.96
C ARG A 93 -1.22 6.75 22.45
N SER A 94 -2.03 7.60 23.06
CA SER A 94 -2.39 7.52 24.49
C SER A 94 -3.70 6.78 24.77
N SER A 95 -4.42 6.31 23.74
CA SER A 95 -5.70 5.62 23.90
C SER A 95 -5.58 4.31 24.68
N ALA A 96 -6.69 3.90 25.29
CA ALA A 96 -6.84 2.55 25.84
C ALA A 96 -6.57 1.48 24.77
N THR A 97 -7.04 1.71 23.53
CA THR A 97 -6.77 0.84 22.38
C THR A 97 -5.29 0.64 22.12
N SER A 98 -4.51 1.72 22.04
CA SER A 98 -3.05 1.63 21.86
C SER A 98 -2.40 0.88 23.03
N LYS A 99 -2.82 1.17 24.28
CA LYS A 99 -2.35 0.43 25.47
C LYS A 99 -2.67 -1.07 25.40
N THR A 100 -3.85 -1.44 24.90
CA THR A 100 -4.26 -2.84 24.73
C THR A 100 -3.45 -3.53 23.64
N LEU A 101 -3.23 -2.88 22.50
CA LEU A 101 -2.38 -3.40 21.42
C LEU A 101 -0.98 -3.73 21.93
N ARG A 102 -0.37 -2.89 22.78
CA ARG A 102 0.93 -3.17 23.42
C ARG A 102 0.91 -4.46 24.26
N LYS A 103 -0.18 -4.66 25.01
CA LYS A 103 -0.34 -5.83 25.89
C LYS A 103 -0.60 -7.14 25.15
N LEU A 104 -0.94 -7.11 23.85
CA LEU A 104 -1.19 -8.33 23.07
C LEU A 104 0.01 -9.26 23.01
N ASN A 105 1.24 -8.76 23.18
CA ASN A 105 2.44 -9.61 23.21
C ASN A 105 2.67 -10.29 24.57
N ASN A 106 2.07 -9.81 25.66
CA ASN A 106 2.32 -10.34 27.00
C ASN A 106 2.01 -11.84 27.14
N PRO A 107 0.89 -12.37 26.58
CA PRO A 107 0.61 -13.79 26.62
C PRO A 107 1.62 -14.63 25.81
N ILE A 108 2.17 -14.09 24.71
CA ILE A 108 3.12 -14.81 23.86
C ILE A 108 4.38 -15.19 24.64
N ILE A 109 4.84 -14.30 25.52
CA ILE A 109 6.04 -14.51 26.36
C ILE A 109 5.87 -15.71 27.31
N LYS A 110 4.63 -16.13 27.59
CA LYS A 110 4.32 -17.25 28.49
C LYS A 110 4.22 -18.59 27.76
N LEU A 111 4.25 -18.59 26.42
CA LEU A 111 4.23 -19.82 25.64
C LEU A 111 5.59 -20.51 25.73
N SER A 112 5.57 -21.83 25.93
CA SER A 112 6.78 -22.66 26.01
C SER A 112 7.15 -23.32 24.69
N ASP A 113 6.19 -23.50 23.78
CA ASP A 113 6.40 -24.12 22.47
C ASP A 113 6.82 -23.07 21.43
N GLU A 114 7.92 -23.32 20.72
CA GLU A 114 8.49 -22.37 19.76
C GLU A 114 7.60 -22.15 18.53
N ASP A 115 6.86 -23.16 18.09
CA ASP A 115 5.96 -23.06 16.93
C ASP A 115 4.72 -22.25 17.28
N ASP A 116 4.16 -22.47 18.47
CA ASP A 116 3.06 -21.65 19.01
C ASP A 116 3.46 -20.19 19.20
N VAL A 117 4.68 -19.93 19.73
CA VAL A 117 5.24 -18.58 19.82
C VAL A 117 5.28 -17.93 18.42
N LYS A 118 5.82 -18.63 17.43
CA LYS A 118 5.96 -18.11 16.07
C LYS A 118 4.60 -17.83 15.41
N LYS A 119 3.62 -18.73 15.56
CA LYS A 119 2.25 -18.57 15.06
C LYS A 119 1.56 -17.36 15.71
N ALA A 120 1.66 -17.23 17.03
CA ALA A 120 1.08 -16.11 17.77
C ALA A 120 1.72 -14.78 17.35
N GLN A 121 3.05 -14.74 17.23
CA GLN A 121 3.76 -13.55 16.75
C GLN A 121 3.35 -13.18 15.32
N ASN A 122 3.25 -14.14 14.40
CA ASN A 122 2.82 -13.86 13.03
C ASN A 122 1.39 -13.29 12.99
N THR A 123 0.48 -13.84 13.79
CA THR A 123 -0.90 -13.36 13.90
C THR A 123 -0.96 -11.92 14.41
N ILE A 124 -0.22 -11.61 15.48
CA ILE A 124 -0.19 -10.26 16.06
C ILE A 124 0.52 -9.26 15.13
N ARG A 125 1.60 -9.68 14.47
CA ARG A 125 2.29 -8.86 13.46
C ARG A 125 1.40 -8.55 12.27
N TYR A 126 0.54 -9.47 11.86
CA TYR A 126 -0.47 -9.20 10.83
C TYR A 126 -1.40 -8.08 11.26
N ILE A 127 -1.93 -8.12 12.50
CA ILE A 127 -2.72 -7.01 13.05
C ILE A 127 -1.91 -5.72 13.03
N TYR A 128 -0.65 -5.75 13.46
CA TYR A 128 0.21 -4.55 13.49
C TYR A 128 0.47 -3.95 12.10
N ALA A 129 0.57 -4.78 11.06
CA ALA A 129 0.67 -4.31 9.68
C ALA A 129 -0.56 -3.49 9.24
N PHE A 130 -1.70 -3.62 9.92
CA PHE A 130 -2.90 -2.82 9.71
C PHE A 130 -3.13 -1.75 10.78
N THR A 131 -2.20 -1.52 11.71
CA THR A 131 -2.33 -0.48 12.74
C THR A 131 -1.31 0.63 12.54
N LYS A 132 -1.76 1.87 12.67
CA LYS A 132 -0.88 3.04 12.56
C LYS A 132 -1.32 4.10 13.57
N PRO A 133 -0.41 4.87 14.18
CA PRO A 133 -0.84 5.99 15.00
C PRO A 133 -1.54 7.04 14.12
N THR A 134 -2.45 7.84 14.68
CA THR A 134 -3.14 8.91 13.93
C THR A 134 -2.16 9.96 13.38
N LYS A 135 -1.03 10.16 14.06
CA LYS A 135 0.04 11.09 13.69
C LYS A 135 1.41 10.48 14.03
N GLY A 136 2.44 10.82 13.28
CA GLY A 136 3.81 10.39 13.53
C GLY A 136 4.78 11.06 12.56
N GLU A 137 5.91 10.41 12.30
CA GLU A 137 6.95 10.90 11.40
C GLU A 137 7.16 9.91 10.27
N MET A 138 7.52 10.42 9.09
CA MET A 138 8.04 9.64 7.97
C MET A 138 9.43 10.14 7.61
N VAL A 139 10.30 9.25 7.14
CA VAL A 139 11.58 9.68 6.57
C VAL A 139 11.40 9.95 5.08
N VAL A 140 11.60 11.20 4.67
CA VAL A 140 11.58 11.65 3.26
C VAL A 140 12.90 12.33 2.99
N ASP A 141 13.65 11.86 1.97
CA ASP A 141 14.99 12.38 1.64
C ASP A 141 15.93 12.46 2.86
N ASN A 142 15.91 11.40 3.68
CA ASN A 142 16.65 11.27 4.95
C ASN A 142 16.28 12.29 6.04
N GLN A 143 15.16 13.01 5.91
CA GLN A 143 14.65 13.93 6.91
C GLN A 143 13.34 13.43 7.54
N PRO A 144 13.16 13.51 8.87
CA PRO A 144 11.89 13.22 9.51
C PRO A 144 10.89 14.33 9.18
N VAL A 145 9.75 13.94 8.60
CA VAL A 145 8.64 14.81 8.25
C VAL A 145 7.43 14.40 9.08
N GLY A 146 6.92 15.32 9.89
CA GLY A 146 5.71 15.11 10.67
C GLY A 146 4.51 14.92 9.76
N LYS A 147 3.71 13.88 10.01
CA LYS A 147 2.57 13.52 9.16
C LYS A 147 1.32 13.17 9.95
N ASN A 148 0.19 13.66 9.46
CA ASN A 148 -1.13 13.29 9.97
C ASN A 148 -1.66 12.08 9.18
N PHE A 149 -1.21 10.89 9.56
CA PHE A 149 -1.58 9.64 8.88
C PHE A 149 -3.09 9.41 8.79
N TYR A 150 -3.86 9.93 9.74
CA TYR A 150 -5.32 9.80 9.71
C TYR A 150 -5.97 10.44 8.48
N GLN A 151 -5.33 11.46 7.89
CA GLN A 151 -5.83 12.10 6.67
C GLN A 151 -5.61 11.26 5.41
N GLU A 152 -4.65 10.34 5.41
CA GLU A 152 -4.33 9.47 4.26
C GLU A 152 -5.44 8.47 3.95
N SER A 153 -6.28 8.16 4.95
CA SER A 153 -7.37 7.19 4.80
C SER A 153 -6.87 5.88 4.16
N GLU A 154 -5.75 5.40 4.66
CA GLU A 154 -4.93 4.35 4.08
C GLU A 154 -5.67 3.01 4.12
N TRP A 155 -5.58 2.27 3.03
CA TRP A 155 -5.94 0.86 2.92
C TRP A 155 -4.70 0.06 2.59
N ARG A 156 -4.59 -1.14 3.15
CA ARG A 156 -3.43 -2.02 2.91
C ARG A 156 -3.89 -3.36 2.36
N TYR A 157 -3.09 -3.91 1.47
CA TYR A 157 -3.02 -5.34 1.21
C TYR A 157 -1.77 -5.88 1.90
N VAL A 158 -1.93 -6.94 2.71
CA VAL A 158 -0.81 -7.65 3.34
C VAL A 158 -1.01 -9.14 3.07
N PRO A 159 -0.10 -9.82 2.35
CA PRO A 159 -0.21 -11.25 2.08
C PRO A 159 -0.01 -12.09 3.35
N THR A 160 -0.81 -13.16 3.51
CA THR A 160 -0.84 -14.02 4.71
C THR A 160 -0.01 -15.30 4.59
N ASP A 161 0.10 -15.87 3.39
CA ASP A 161 0.72 -17.18 3.14
C ASP A 161 2.16 -17.06 2.64
N ILE A 162 3.00 -16.34 3.38
CA ILE A 162 4.39 -16.07 3.01
C ILE A 162 5.38 -16.54 4.07
N LYS A 163 6.55 -16.97 3.61
CA LYS A 163 7.62 -17.47 4.49
C LYS A 163 8.25 -16.37 5.35
N ILE A 164 8.41 -15.18 4.79
CA ILE A 164 9.00 -14.02 5.47
C ILE A 164 7.86 -13.03 5.72
N THR A 165 7.33 -12.97 6.93
CA THR A 165 6.17 -12.12 7.27
C THR A 165 6.54 -10.68 7.60
N HIS A 166 7.80 -10.46 8.00
CA HIS A 166 8.31 -9.16 8.41
C HIS A 166 9.85 -9.15 8.40
N LEU A 167 10.45 -7.97 8.46
CA LEU A 167 11.87 -7.75 8.72
C LEU A 167 12.05 -6.76 9.88
N THR A 168 13.08 -6.96 10.70
CA THR A 168 13.57 -5.92 11.61
C THR A 168 14.21 -4.78 10.80
N ARG A 169 14.34 -3.59 11.40
CA ARG A 169 15.06 -2.46 10.79
C ARG A 169 16.42 -2.85 10.19
N VAL A 170 17.26 -3.52 10.98
CA VAL A 170 18.59 -3.99 10.55
C VAL A 170 18.53 -4.89 9.32
N ASN A 171 17.52 -5.77 9.23
CA ASN A 171 17.36 -6.65 8.08
C ASN A 171 16.76 -5.92 6.86
N HIS A 172 15.95 -4.89 7.07
CA HIS A 172 15.43 -4.03 6.00
C HIS A 172 16.55 -3.15 5.41
N GLU A 173 17.40 -2.58 6.24
CA GLU A 173 18.54 -1.75 5.79
C GLU A 173 19.64 -2.59 5.11
N ASN A 174 19.66 -3.90 5.33
CA ASN A 174 20.54 -4.81 4.61
C ASN A 174 19.99 -5.10 3.20
N VAL A 175 20.62 -4.52 2.18
CA VAL A 175 20.22 -4.62 0.76
C VAL A 175 19.97 -6.06 0.30
N ILE A 176 20.86 -7.00 0.65
CA ILE A 176 20.75 -8.40 0.23
C ILE A 176 19.53 -9.07 0.87
N LYS A 177 19.31 -8.86 2.17
CA LYS A 177 18.17 -9.44 2.88
C LYS A 177 16.86 -8.84 2.42
N LEU A 178 16.81 -7.52 2.25
CA LEU A 178 15.63 -6.81 1.75
C LEU A 178 15.28 -7.28 0.33
N GLN A 179 16.27 -7.34 -0.58
CA GLN A 179 16.07 -7.82 -1.94
C GLN A 179 15.54 -9.25 -1.95
N LYS A 180 16.15 -10.16 -1.19
CA LYS A 180 15.69 -11.55 -1.08
C LYS A 180 14.23 -11.66 -0.60
N ALA A 181 13.85 -10.85 0.38
CA ALA A 181 12.48 -10.83 0.90
C ALA A 181 11.49 -10.27 -0.13
N ASN A 182 11.85 -9.17 -0.79
CA ASN A 182 11.07 -8.55 -1.86
C ASN A 182 10.90 -9.46 -3.08
N GLU A 183 11.93 -10.19 -3.49
CA GLU A 183 11.86 -11.17 -4.58
C GLU A 183 10.93 -12.34 -4.26
N ALA A 184 10.87 -12.76 -2.99
CA ALA A 184 9.95 -13.80 -2.57
C ALA A 184 8.49 -13.36 -2.79
N THR A 185 8.13 -12.15 -2.34
CA THR A 185 6.76 -11.63 -2.52
C THR A 185 6.44 -11.31 -3.97
N LYS A 186 7.43 -10.89 -4.77
CA LYS A 186 7.24 -10.68 -6.23
C LYS A 186 6.82 -11.98 -6.93
N LYS A 187 7.33 -13.13 -6.48
CA LYS A 187 7.03 -14.43 -7.10
C LYS A 187 5.69 -15.01 -6.66
N SER A 188 5.31 -14.84 -5.39
CA SER A 188 4.18 -15.57 -4.80
C SER A 188 2.98 -14.72 -4.41
N SER A 189 3.09 -13.39 -4.42
CA SER A 189 2.14 -12.53 -3.70
C SER A 189 1.72 -11.29 -4.48
N LEU A 190 1.89 -11.27 -5.80
CA LEU A 190 1.37 -10.20 -6.64
C LEU A 190 -0.15 -10.10 -6.50
N LEU A 191 -0.63 -8.91 -6.16
CA LEU A 191 -2.04 -8.59 -6.06
C LEU A 191 -2.57 -8.30 -7.47
N LYS A 192 -3.27 -9.28 -8.04
CA LYS A 192 -3.76 -9.28 -9.43
C LYS A 192 -5.10 -8.57 -9.56
N PHE A 193 -5.37 -8.11 -10.78
CA PHE A 193 -6.64 -7.49 -11.16
C PHE A 193 -6.93 -7.72 -12.64
N THR A 194 -8.12 -7.31 -13.06
CA THR A 194 -8.57 -7.25 -14.45
C THR A 194 -8.83 -5.80 -14.86
N PRO A 195 -8.93 -5.49 -16.16
CA PRO A 195 -9.30 -4.15 -16.63
C PRO A 195 -10.58 -3.60 -16.00
N ASN A 196 -11.54 -4.47 -15.67
CA ASN A 196 -12.83 -4.07 -15.10
C ASN A 196 -12.70 -3.53 -13.66
N ASP A 197 -11.65 -3.90 -12.93
CA ASP A 197 -11.40 -3.49 -11.55
C ASP A 197 -10.81 -2.06 -11.46
N ILE A 198 -10.16 -1.59 -12.53
CA ILE A 198 -9.54 -0.26 -12.61
C ILE A 198 -10.60 0.79 -12.93
N LYS A 199 -10.84 1.76 -12.04
CA LYS A 199 -11.72 2.91 -12.27
C LYS A 199 -11.01 4.09 -12.93
N TYR A 200 -9.71 4.28 -12.69
CA TYR A 200 -8.91 5.38 -13.23
C TYR A 200 -7.48 4.94 -13.51
N ILE A 201 -6.88 5.50 -14.55
CA ILE A 201 -5.43 5.48 -14.78
C ILE A 201 -4.96 6.93 -14.83
N PHE A 202 -4.14 7.33 -13.87
CA PHE A 202 -3.60 8.68 -13.78
C PHE A 202 -2.25 8.74 -14.48
N VAL A 203 -2.10 9.75 -15.32
CA VAL A 203 -0.80 10.18 -15.89
C VAL A 203 -0.54 11.63 -15.51
N LYS A 204 0.70 12.09 -15.66
CA LYS A 204 1.07 13.44 -15.23
C LYS A 204 0.44 14.51 -16.13
N GLN A 205 0.61 14.37 -17.44
CA GLN A 205 0.21 15.34 -18.46
C GLN A 205 -0.36 14.63 -19.70
N ASP A 206 -1.10 15.36 -20.55
CA ASP A 206 -1.77 14.76 -21.71
C ASP A 206 -0.81 14.08 -22.68
N SER A 207 0.42 14.60 -22.79
CA SER A 207 1.45 13.99 -23.64
C SER A 207 1.92 12.61 -23.18
N ASP A 208 1.62 12.20 -21.94
CA ASP A 208 1.92 10.86 -21.43
C ASP A 208 0.85 9.82 -21.83
N ILE A 209 -0.34 10.26 -22.23
CA ILE A 209 -1.47 9.37 -22.57
C ILE A 209 -1.10 8.39 -23.70
N PRO A 210 -0.51 8.83 -24.84
CA PRO A 210 -0.19 7.92 -25.94
C PRO A 210 0.71 6.76 -25.52
N ARG A 211 1.66 7.01 -24.60
CA ARG A 211 2.56 5.97 -24.08
C ARG A 211 1.78 4.86 -23.37
N ILE A 212 0.88 5.24 -22.45
CA ILE A 212 0.07 4.29 -21.68
C ILE A 212 -0.95 3.57 -22.58
N VAL A 213 -1.55 4.28 -23.55
CA VAL A 213 -2.44 3.67 -24.55
C VAL A 213 -1.71 2.57 -25.33
N ASN A 214 -0.53 2.87 -25.87
CA ASN A 214 0.28 1.91 -26.63
C ASN A 214 0.69 0.71 -25.77
N PHE A 215 1.03 0.95 -24.49
CA PHE A 215 1.35 -0.11 -23.55
C PHE A 215 0.16 -1.06 -23.34
N ILE A 216 -1.02 -0.52 -23.01
CA ILE A 216 -2.23 -1.33 -22.76
C ILE A 216 -2.58 -2.15 -24.00
N GLN A 217 -2.56 -1.54 -25.19
CA GLN A 217 -2.89 -2.24 -26.43
C GLN A 217 -1.90 -3.36 -26.77
N SER A 218 -0.62 -3.22 -26.40
CA SER A 218 0.42 -4.20 -26.73
C SER A 218 0.63 -5.28 -25.66
N LYS A 219 0.31 -5.00 -24.39
CA LYS A 219 0.62 -5.89 -23.26
C LYS A 219 -0.60 -6.50 -22.57
N MET A 220 -1.80 -6.00 -22.88
CA MET A 220 -3.05 -6.47 -22.26
C MET A 220 -4.01 -7.12 -23.28
N ASP A 221 -3.49 -7.59 -24.41
CA ASP A 221 -4.24 -8.24 -25.50
C ASP A 221 -4.94 -9.56 -25.09
N LYS A 222 -4.50 -10.18 -23.98
CA LYS A 222 -5.16 -11.35 -23.37
C LYS A 222 -6.58 -11.08 -22.85
N TYR A 223 -6.97 -9.81 -22.65
CA TYR A 223 -8.31 -9.43 -22.18
C TYR A 223 -9.24 -9.09 -23.35
N PRO A 224 -10.57 -9.19 -23.17
CA PRO A 224 -11.53 -8.86 -24.22
C PRO A 224 -11.34 -7.43 -24.75
N ALA A 225 -11.44 -7.26 -26.07
CA ALA A 225 -11.27 -5.96 -26.72
C ALA A 225 -12.28 -4.90 -26.22
N SER A 226 -13.47 -5.31 -25.78
CA SER A 226 -14.45 -4.43 -25.13
C SER A 226 -13.90 -3.83 -23.83
N ASP A 227 -13.28 -4.66 -23.01
CA ASP A 227 -12.79 -4.29 -21.69
C ASP A 227 -11.58 -3.35 -21.83
N ILE A 228 -10.72 -3.62 -22.82
CA ILE A 228 -9.61 -2.74 -23.18
C ILE A 228 -10.11 -1.37 -23.65
N LYS A 229 -11.13 -1.31 -24.51
CA LYS A 229 -11.72 -0.01 -24.94
C LYS A 229 -12.23 0.81 -23.76
N ILE A 230 -12.91 0.16 -22.80
CA ILE A 230 -13.37 0.83 -21.57
C ILE A 230 -12.19 1.26 -20.70
N LEU A 231 -11.13 0.44 -20.61
CA LEU A 231 -9.94 0.80 -19.84
C LEU A 231 -9.22 2.02 -20.41
N LEU A 232 -9.09 2.11 -21.74
CA LEU A 232 -8.49 3.26 -22.42
C LEU A 232 -9.28 4.56 -22.15
N SER A 233 -10.62 4.48 -22.01
CA SER A 233 -11.44 5.65 -21.67
C SER A 233 -11.33 6.07 -20.19
N ARG A 234 -10.58 5.35 -19.36
CA ARG A 234 -10.33 5.66 -17.94
C ARG A 234 -8.98 6.33 -17.70
N ILE A 235 -8.21 6.63 -18.76
CA ILE A 235 -6.94 7.36 -18.66
C ILE A 235 -7.24 8.86 -18.50
N VAL A 236 -6.68 9.47 -17.46
CA VAL A 236 -6.88 10.88 -17.11
C VAL A 236 -5.53 11.49 -16.75
N SER A 237 -5.23 12.68 -17.29
CA SER A 237 -4.06 13.44 -16.88
C SER A 237 -4.38 14.26 -15.62
N LEU A 238 -3.44 14.29 -14.69
CA LEU A 238 -3.54 15.12 -13.48
C LEU A 238 -3.46 16.60 -13.83
N GLU A 239 -2.73 16.96 -14.90
CA GLU A 239 -2.71 18.31 -15.47
C GLU A 239 -4.12 18.82 -15.79
N SER A 240 -4.90 18.10 -16.60
CA SER A 240 -6.27 18.50 -16.91
C SER A 240 -7.16 18.46 -15.67
N LEU A 241 -7.05 17.41 -14.85
CA LEU A 241 -7.87 17.26 -13.64
C LEU A 241 -7.66 18.44 -12.68
N SER A 242 -6.44 18.93 -12.54
CA SER A 242 -6.09 20.04 -11.63
C SER A 242 -6.66 21.39 -12.05
N ALA A 243 -7.01 21.57 -13.34
CA ALA A 243 -7.65 22.78 -13.83
C ALA A 243 -9.14 22.87 -13.44
N ASP A 244 -9.77 21.74 -13.13
CA ASP A 244 -11.23 21.60 -12.98
C ASP A 244 -11.68 21.20 -11.55
N ILE A 245 -10.75 21.09 -10.59
CA ILE A 245 -11.01 20.70 -9.18
C ILE A 245 -11.09 21.91 -8.24
#